data_AF-A0A2V7ET35-F1
#
_entry.id   AF-A0A2V7ET35-F1
#
_cell.length_a   1.000
_cell.length_b   1.000
_cell.length_c   1.000
_cell.angle_alpha   90.00
_cell.angle_beta   90.00
_cell.angle_gamma   90.00
#
_symmetry.space_group_name_H-M   'P 1'
#
loop_
_entity.id
_entity.type
_entity.pdbx_description
1 polymer ?
#
loop_
_entity_poly.entity_id
_entity_poly.type
_entity_poly.pdbx_seq_one_letter_code
_entity_poly.pdbx_strand_id
1 'polypeptide(L)'
;HAVIEFAHRQLVVLVSVLVSALAIYAWHLRRTHREPASAPDRTAFVALGLLALQVALGAVIVKLALPPLRVVLHLALAMLILATLIVAARGGLARRPHARALVASGLGFAAVLLGALTANTGAASACLGFPLCNGQVVPDGNYLQHIHWTHRLLAYTLLGYTLWWAVRTKQPAAWRVAGLVTLQVAVAAAMVLLALPQPLQALHVAVGAAVWAGLVIAAL
;
A
#
# COMPACT_ATOMS: atom_id res chain seq x y z
N HIS A 1 14.04 -15.76 12.92
CA HIS A 1 12.68 -16.06 12.43
C HIS A 1 11.61 -15.97 13.52
N ALA A 2 11.71 -16.71 14.64
CA ALA A 2 10.69 -16.71 15.70
C ALA A 2 10.39 -15.33 16.32
N VAL A 3 11.42 -14.49 16.54
CA VAL A 3 11.24 -13.12 17.07
C VAL A 3 10.42 -12.23 16.15
N ILE A 4 10.64 -12.32 14.83
CA ILE A 4 9.91 -11.53 13.82
C ILE A 4 8.44 -11.93 13.81
N GLU A 5 8.16 -13.24 13.84
CA GLU A 5 6.79 -13.75 13.86
C GLU A 5 6.05 -13.35 15.15
N PHE A 6 6.71 -13.48 16.31
CA PHE A 6 6.14 -13.07 17.59
C PHE A 6 5.85 -11.57 17.61
N ALA A 7 6.83 -10.74 17.22
CA ALA A 7 6.66 -9.29 17.17
C ALA A 7 5.51 -8.88 16.23
N HIS A 8 5.39 -9.53 15.07
CA HIS A 8 4.29 -9.29 14.15
C HIS A 8 2.93 -9.62 14.77
N ARG A 9 2.79 -10.76 15.47
CA ARG A 9 1.54 -11.12 16.16
C ARG A 9 1.17 -10.09 17.25
N GLN A 10 2.14 -9.62 18.03
CA GLN A 10 1.90 -8.61 19.06
C GLN A 10 1.48 -7.26 18.44
N LEU A 11 2.11 -6.86 17.34
CA LEU A 11 1.73 -5.64 16.61
C LEU A 11 0.30 -5.74 16.04
N VAL A 12 -0.09 -6.91 15.51
CA VAL A 12 -1.46 -7.13 15.00
C VAL A 12 -2.49 -6.99 16.12
N VAL A 13 -2.23 -7.54 17.31
CA VAL A 13 -3.12 -7.40 18.48
C VAL A 13 -3.22 -5.92 18.88
N LEU A 14 -2.08 -5.24 19.00
CA LEU A 14 -2.04 -3.82 19.37
C LEU A 14 -2.83 -2.96 18.37
N VAL A 15 -2.61 -3.11 17.06
CA VAL A 15 -3.33 -2.38 16.02
C VAL A 15 -4.83 -2.66 16.10
N SER A 16 -5.23 -3.91 16.34
CA SER A 16 -6.64 -4.26 16.46
C SER A 16 -7.33 -3.58 17.65
N VAL A 17 -6.64 -3.51 18.78
CA VAL A 17 -7.10 -2.78 19.98
C VAL A 17 -7.21 -1.29 19.71
N LEU A 18 -6.19 -0.68 19.09
CA LEU A 18 -6.17 0.76 18.80
C LEU A 18 -7.29 1.18 17.83
N VAL A 19 -7.50 0.41 16.76
CA VAL A 19 -8.59 0.67 15.79
C VAL A 19 -9.96 0.52 16.45
N SER A 20 -10.14 -0.49 17.30
CA SER A 20 -11.39 -0.69 18.05
C SER A 20 -11.64 0.45 19.05
N ALA A 21 -10.61 0.87 19.79
CA ALA A 21 -10.69 1.98 20.72
C ALA A 21 -11.03 3.29 20.00
N LEU A 22 -10.45 3.55 18.83
CA LEU A 22 -10.77 4.72 18.01
C LEU A 22 -12.24 4.72 17.56
N ALA A 23 -12.77 3.58 17.14
CA ALA A 23 -14.17 3.45 16.75
C ALA A 23 -15.13 3.65 17.94
N ILE A 24 -14.79 3.09 19.11
CA ILE A 24 -15.54 3.29 20.36
C ILE A 24 -15.51 4.76 20.78
N TYR A 25 -14.35 5.41 20.76
CA TYR A 25 -14.20 6.82 21.07
C TYR A 25 -15.02 7.71 20.12
N ALA A 26 -14.96 7.45 18.81
CA ALA A 26 -15.75 8.17 17.81
C ALA A 26 -17.26 7.97 18.04
N TRP A 27 -17.68 6.78 18.45
CA TRP A 27 -19.07 6.48 18.80
C TRP A 27 -19.53 7.24 20.06
N HIS A 28 -18.71 7.27 21.11
CA HIS A 28 -19.03 8.02 22.33
C HIS A 28 -19.16 9.52 22.04
N LEU A 29 -18.23 10.10 21.27
CA LEU A 29 -18.26 11.52 20.94
C LEU A 29 -19.51 11.90 20.11
N ARG A 30 -19.93 11.03 19.18
CA ARG A 30 -21.20 11.19 18.42
C ARG A 30 -22.44 11.10 19.30
N ARG A 31 -22.40 10.34 20.40
CA ARG A 31 -23.51 10.23 21.34
C ARG A 31 -23.60 11.44 22.29
N THR A 32 -22.46 12.00 22.69
CA THR A 32 -22.42 13.14 23.63
C THR A 32 -22.62 14.49 22.95
N HIS A 33 -22.07 14.69 21.74
CA HIS A 33 -22.31 15.90 20.94
C HIS A 33 -23.37 15.62 19.85
N ARG A 34 -24.61 16.07 20.09
CA ARG A 34 -25.74 15.97 19.13
C ARG A 34 -25.62 16.91 17.92
N GLU A 35 -24.68 17.86 17.94
CA GLU A 35 -24.42 18.79 16.86
C GLU A 35 -23.72 18.08 15.68
N PRO A 36 -24.34 18.01 14.48
CA PRO A 36 -23.77 17.29 13.32
C PRO A 36 -22.46 17.90 12.81
N ALA A 37 -22.16 19.16 13.16
CA ALA A 37 -20.96 19.88 12.73
C ALA A 37 -19.66 19.44 13.45
N SER A 38 -19.76 18.80 14.62
CA SER A 38 -18.60 18.33 15.41
C SER A 38 -18.50 16.80 15.53
N ALA A 39 -19.39 16.06 14.86
CA ALA A 39 -19.40 14.61 14.90
C ALA A 39 -18.18 14.04 14.15
N PRO A 40 -17.32 13.22 14.80
CA PRO A 40 -16.14 12.64 14.16
C PRO A 40 -16.53 11.80 12.95
N ASP A 41 -15.80 11.89 11.86
CA ASP A 41 -16.10 11.27 10.56
C ASP A 41 -16.37 9.74 10.66
N ARG A 42 -17.21 9.21 9.76
CA ARG A 42 -17.60 7.78 9.72
C ARG A 42 -16.43 6.84 9.41
N THR A 43 -15.28 7.40 9.05
CA THR A 43 -14.04 6.71 8.68
C THR A 43 -13.51 5.76 9.76
N ALA A 44 -13.71 6.06 11.05
CA ALA A 44 -13.34 5.14 12.13
C ALA A 44 -14.13 3.81 12.08
N PHE A 45 -15.42 3.86 11.74
CA PHE A 45 -16.25 2.64 11.59
C PHE A 45 -15.90 1.88 10.31
N VAL A 46 -15.53 2.59 9.23
CA VAL A 46 -15.05 1.96 7.99
C VAL A 46 -13.75 1.21 8.27
N ALA A 47 -12.80 1.82 8.98
CA ALA A 47 -11.55 1.15 9.37
C ALA A 47 -11.80 -0.10 10.21
N LEU A 48 -12.75 -0.05 11.16
CA LEU A 48 -13.15 -1.22 11.96
C LEU A 48 -13.78 -2.32 11.10
N GLY A 49 -14.66 -1.96 10.16
CA GLY A 49 -15.28 -2.92 9.24
C GLY A 49 -14.26 -3.59 8.32
N LEU A 50 -13.30 -2.82 7.79
CA LEU A 50 -12.19 -3.35 7.00
C LEU A 50 -11.29 -4.27 7.82
N LEU A 51 -11.00 -3.92 9.08
CA LEU A 51 -10.26 -4.79 10.00
C LEU A 51 -10.98 -6.12 10.24
N ALA A 52 -12.28 -6.07 10.52
CA ALA A 52 -13.10 -7.27 10.70
C ALA A 52 -13.09 -8.15 9.43
N LEU A 53 -13.20 -7.52 8.25
CA LEU A 53 -13.07 -8.21 6.97
C LEU A 53 -11.68 -8.85 6.81
N GLN A 54 -10.60 -8.21 7.27
CA GLN A 54 -9.24 -8.76 7.16
C GLN A 54 -9.05 -10.01 8.03
N VAL A 55 -9.63 -10.00 9.23
CA VAL A 55 -9.64 -11.16 10.12
C VAL A 55 -10.48 -12.30 9.52
N ALA A 56 -11.69 -12.00 9.03
CA ALA A 56 -12.59 -12.99 8.44
C ALA A 56 -12.01 -13.62 7.17
N LEU A 57 -11.50 -12.79 6.26
CA LEU A 57 -10.87 -13.23 5.02
C LEU A 57 -9.62 -14.08 5.31
N GLY A 58 -8.85 -13.72 6.33
CA GLY A 58 -7.73 -14.53 6.82
C GLY A 58 -8.18 -15.95 7.18
N ALA A 59 -9.28 -16.08 7.93
CA ALA A 59 -9.83 -17.38 8.32
C ALA A 59 -10.33 -18.20 7.11
N VAL A 60 -11.01 -17.56 6.15
CA VAL A 60 -11.52 -18.23 4.93
C VAL A 60 -10.38 -18.72 4.04
N ILE A 61 -9.37 -17.90 3.77
CA ILE A 61 -8.28 -18.28 2.87
C ILE A 61 -7.35 -19.33 3.50
N VAL A 62 -7.30 -19.42 4.83
CA VAL A 62 -6.65 -20.55 5.51
C VAL A 62 -7.34 -21.86 5.15
N LYS A 63 -8.68 -21.90 5.19
CA LYS A 63 -9.47 -23.09 4.84
C LYS A 63 -9.38 -23.47 3.36
N LEU A 64 -9.33 -22.48 2.46
CA LEU A 64 -9.33 -22.69 1.02
C LEU A 64 -7.94 -22.96 0.41
N ALA A 65 -6.86 -22.90 1.21
CA ALA A 65 -5.48 -23.17 0.77
C ALA A 65 -5.08 -22.44 -0.55
N LEU A 66 -5.40 -21.14 -0.67
CA LEU A 66 -5.01 -20.29 -1.82
C LEU A 66 -3.80 -19.39 -1.45
N PRO A 67 -2.54 -19.85 -1.59
CA PRO A 67 -1.38 -19.15 -1.04
C PRO A 67 -1.11 -17.74 -1.62
N PRO A 68 -1.08 -17.52 -2.95
CA PRO A 68 -0.83 -16.17 -3.50
C PRO A 68 -1.95 -15.19 -3.21
N LEU A 69 -3.20 -15.66 -3.34
CA LEU A 69 -4.37 -14.80 -3.14
C LEU A 69 -4.47 -14.34 -1.68
N ARG A 70 -4.07 -15.18 -0.71
CA ARG A 70 -4.02 -14.83 0.71
C ARG A 70 -3.21 -13.55 0.94
N VAL A 71 -1.99 -13.53 0.41
CA VAL A 71 -1.02 -12.45 0.67
C VAL A 71 -1.45 -11.18 -0.06
N VAL A 72 -1.90 -11.28 -1.31
CA VAL A 72 -2.35 -10.11 -2.09
C VAL A 72 -3.58 -9.46 -1.43
N LEU A 73 -4.60 -10.23 -1.08
CA LEU A 73 -5.81 -9.68 -0.46
C LEU A 73 -5.55 -9.14 0.95
N HIS A 74 -4.70 -9.81 1.72
CA HIS A 74 -4.31 -9.32 3.04
C HIS A 74 -3.59 -7.97 2.94
N LEU A 75 -2.64 -7.83 2.01
CA LEU A 75 -1.93 -6.57 1.80
C LEU A 75 -2.87 -5.47 1.26
N ALA A 76 -3.76 -5.82 0.31
CA ALA A 76 -4.75 -4.90 -0.23
C ALA A 76 -5.58 -4.26 0.89
N LEU A 77 -6.10 -5.11 1.78
CA LEU A 77 -6.95 -4.67 2.88
C LEU A 77 -6.18 -3.90 3.94
N ALA A 78 -4.94 -4.32 4.25
CA ALA A 78 -4.06 -3.59 5.16
C ALA A 78 -3.78 -2.16 4.64
N MET A 79 -3.58 -2.00 3.34
CA MET A 79 -3.39 -0.67 2.73
C MET A 79 -4.68 0.16 2.75
N LEU A 80 -5.86 -0.45 2.58
CA LEU A 80 -7.14 0.26 2.72
C LEU A 80 -7.39 0.68 4.18
N ILE A 81 -7.07 -0.17 5.16
CA ILE A 81 -7.10 0.21 6.58
C ILE A 81 -6.16 1.38 6.84
N LEU A 82 -4.92 1.32 6.37
CA LEU A 82 -3.97 2.43 6.51
C LEU A 82 -4.51 3.73 5.89
N ALA A 83 -5.07 3.67 4.68
CA ALA A 83 -5.67 4.82 4.03
C ALA A 83 -6.81 5.41 4.86
N THR A 84 -7.75 4.58 5.31
CA THR A 84 -8.89 5.05 6.13
C THR A 84 -8.47 5.65 7.47
N LEU A 85 -7.44 5.09 8.11
CA LEU A 85 -6.87 5.64 9.34
C LEU A 85 -6.19 6.99 9.12
N ILE A 86 -5.50 7.18 7.98
CA ILE A 86 -4.93 8.48 7.60
C ILE A 86 -6.04 9.51 7.40
N VAL A 87 -7.10 9.14 6.69
CA VAL A 87 -8.26 10.04 6.46
C VAL A 87 -8.91 10.41 7.80
N ALA A 88 -9.13 9.43 8.68
CA ALA A 88 -9.67 9.66 10.02
C ALA A 88 -8.78 10.62 10.83
N ALA A 89 -7.45 10.41 10.82
CA ALA A 89 -6.49 11.24 11.54
C ALA A 89 -6.40 12.68 11.00
N ARG A 90 -6.75 12.90 9.73
CA ARG A 90 -6.80 14.23 9.10
C ARG A 90 -8.13 14.97 9.32
N GLY A 91 -9.07 14.37 10.06
CA GLY A 91 -10.39 14.95 10.32
C GLY A 91 -11.41 14.66 9.21
N GLY A 92 -11.16 13.65 8.37
CA GLY A 92 -12.06 13.25 7.29
C GLY A 92 -11.78 13.92 5.94
N LEU A 93 -12.65 13.64 4.97
CA LEU A 93 -12.60 14.25 3.63
C LEU A 93 -13.25 15.65 3.66
N ALA A 94 -12.53 16.64 4.19
CA ALA A 94 -13.03 18.02 4.26
C ALA A 94 -13.03 18.73 2.88
N ARG A 95 -12.18 18.28 1.95
CA ARG A 95 -12.05 18.82 0.59
C ARG A 95 -12.26 17.75 -0.46
N ARG A 96 -12.73 18.17 -1.64
CA ARG A 96 -12.80 17.27 -2.80
C ARG A 96 -11.38 16.82 -3.16
N PRO A 97 -11.14 15.51 -3.27
CA PRO A 97 -9.81 15.01 -3.55
C PRO A 97 -9.34 15.45 -4.94
N HIS A 98 -8.06 15.77 -5.05
CA HIS A 98 -7.48 16.20 -6.32
C HIS A 98 -7.52 15.03 -7.31
N ALA A 99 -8.17 15.19 -8.47
CA ALA A 99 -8.29 14.14 -9.48
C ALA A 99 -6.93 13.55 -9.87
N ARG A 100 -5.88 14.38 -9.95
CA ARG A 100 -4.53 13.91 -10.24
C ARG A 100 -3.97 13.00 -9.15
N ALA A 101 -4.20 13.34 -7.88
CA ALA A 101 -3.77 12.53 -6.74
C ALA A 101 -4.57 11.22 -6.65
N LEU A 102 -5.87 11.23 -6.98
CA LEU A 102 -6.66 10.00 -7.06
C LEU A 102 -6.15 9.03 -8.13
N VAL A 103 -5.79 9.53 -9.32
CA VAL A 103 -5.17 8.70 -10.36
C VAL A 103 -3.83 8.13 -9.88
N ALA A 104 -3.00 8.95 -9.23
CA ALA A 104 -1.74 8.48 -8.64
C ALA A 104 -1.97 7.39 -7.57
N SER A 105 -2.97 7.58 -6.70
CA SER A 105 -3.37 6.58 -5.71
C SER A 105 -3.85 5.29 -6.37
N GLY A 106 -4.68 5.36 -7.42
CA GLY A 106 -5.09 4.17 -8.17
C GLY A 106 -3.91 3.40 -8.75
N LEU A 107 -2.96 4.09 -9.38
CA LEU A 107 -1.72 3.51 -9.89
C LEU A 107 -0.85 2.91 -8.76
N GLY A 108 -0.70 3.63 -7.65
CA GLY A 108 0.05 3.16 -6.48
C GLY A 108 -0.57 1.91 -5.85
N PHE A 109 -1.89 1.86 -5.72
CA PHE A 109 -2.60 0.69 -5.22
C PHE A 109 -2.42 -0.51 -6.14
N ALA A 110 -2.59 -0.33 -7.46
CA ALA A 110 -2.36 -1.38 -8.44
C ALA A 110 -0.91 -1.89 -8.40
N ALA A 111 0.07 -1.00 -8.26
CA ALA A 111 1.49 -1.36 -8.12
C ALA A 111 1.75 -2.19 -6.86
N VAL A 112 1.12 -1.86 -5.72
CA VAL A 112 1.21 -2.66 -4.48
C VAL A 112 0.64 -4.07 -4.67
N LEU A 113 -0.52 -4.20 -5.31
CA LEU A 113 -1.13 -5.53 -5.56
C LEU A 113 -0.27 -6.40 -6.48
N LEU A 114 0.23 -5.82 -7.58
CA LEU A 114 1.12 -6.50 -8.51
C LEU A 114 2.49 -6.81 -7.86
N GLY A 115 2.96 -5.96 -6.96
CA GLY A 115 4.17 -6.23 -6.16
C GLY A 115 4.00 -7.43 -5.25
N ALA A 116 2.87 -7.52 -4.53
CA ALA A 116 2.54 -8.69 -3.71
C ALA A 116 2.40 -9.96 -4.54
N LEU A 117 1.77 -9.87 -5.71
CA LEU A 117 1.67 -11.00 -6.63
C LEU A 117 3.06 -11.44 -7.10
N THR A 118 3.93 -10.49 -7.46
CA THR A 118 5.31 -10.78 -7.91
C THR A 118 6.12 -11.49 -6.83
N ALA A 119 6.02 -11.03 -5.59
CA ALA A 119 6.74 -11.60 -4.45
C ALA A 119 6.25 -13.03 -4.10
N ASN A 120 4.98 -13.35 -4.36
CA ASN A 120 4.37 -14.61 -3.88
C ASN A 120 4.02 -15.61 -4.99
N THR A 121 4.46 -15.39 -6.23
CA THR A 121 4.28 -16.33 -7.37
C THR A 121 5.60 -16.91 -7.87
N GLY A 122 6.74 -16.52 -7.28
CA GLY A 122 8.07 -16.85 -7.80
C GLY A 122 8.55 -15.92 -8.92
N ALA A 123 7.73 -14.95 -9.34
CA ALA A 123 8.09 -14.00 -10.39
C ALA A 123 9.23 -13.03 -10.02
N ALA A 124 9.49 -12.82 -8.71
CA ALA A 124 10.53 -11.92 -8.23
C ALA A 124 11.93 -12.21 -8.81
N SER A 125 12.25 -13.47 -9.10
CA SER A 125 13.54 -13.87 -9.68
C SER A 125 13.53 -14.03 -11.21
N ALA A 126 12.40 -13.77 -11.88
CA ALA A 126 12.28 -13.94 -13.34
C ALA A 126 13.04 -12.87 -14.16
N CYS A 127 13.29 -11.70 -13.57
CA CYS A 127 14.02 -10.59 -14.20
C CYS A 127 15.22 -10.21 -13.31
N LEU A 128 16.44 -10.52 -13.75
CA LEU A 128 17.66 -10.29 -12.98
C LEU A 128 18.36 -8.96 -13.32
N GLY A 129 18.05 -8.36 -14.47
CA GLY A 129 18.55 -7.05 -14.88
C GLY A 129 17.71 -5.87 -14.36
N PHE A 130 18.30 -4.68 -14.36
CA PHE A 130 17.63 -3.38 -14.19
C PHE A 130 18.30 -2.36 -15.13
N PRO A 131 17.57 -1.45 -15.81
CA PRO A 131 16.12 -1.18 -15.69
C PRO A 131 15.26 -2.19 -16.46
N LEU A 132 15.77 -2.75 -17.56
CA LEU A 132 15.04 -3.70 -18.38
C LEU A 132 15.00 -5.10 -17.75
N CYS A 133 14.00 -5.90 -18.12
CA CYS A 133 13.94 -7.29 -17.72
C CYS A 133 14.84 -8.11 -18.65
N ASN A 134 16.00 -8.53 -18.16
CA ASN A 134 16.98 -9.34 -18.91
C ASN A 134 17.36 -8.71 -20.27
N GLY A 135 17.46 -7.37 -20.33
CA GLY A 135 17.79 -6.62 -21.54
C GLY A 135 16.62 -6.41 -22.52
N GLN A 136 15.44 -6.96 -22.24
CA GLN A 136 14.27 -6.88 -23.13
C GLN A 136 13.34 -5.72 -22.72
N VAL A 137 12.83 -4.99 -23.72
CA VAL A 137 11.81 -3.93 -23.53
C VAL A 137 10.44 -4.54 -23.27
N VAL A 138 10.06 -5.53 -24.07
CA VAL A 138 8.93 -6.43 -23.83
C VAL A 138 9.53 -7.84 -23.75
N PRO A 139 9.34 -8.58 -22.65
CA PRO A 139 9.92 -9.90 -22.50
C PRO A 139 9.19 -10.92 -23.38
N ASP A 140 9.93 -11.84 -23.98
CA ASP A 140 9.40 -12.94 -24.79
C ASP A 140 9.30 -14.27 -24.01
N GLY A 141 9.52 -14.24 -22.69
CA GLY A 141 9.52 -15.44 -21.86
C GLY A 141 8.16 -15.80 -21.26
N ASN A 142 8.20 -16.47 -20.12
CA ASN A 142 7.00 -17.08 -19.53
C ASN A 142 6.14 -16.08 -18.74
N TYR A 143 4.99 -16.55 -18.25
CA TYR A 143 4.04 -15.74 -17.49
C TYR A 143 4.65 -15.11 -16.23
N LEU A 144 5.62 -15.74 -15.57
CA LEU A 144 6.30 -15.17 -14.39
C LEU A 144 7.12 -13.94 -14.77
N GLN A 145 7.81 -14.00 -15.91
CA GLN A 145 8.54 -12.85 -16.44
C GLN A 145 7.57 -11.70 -16.77
N HIS A 146 6.41 -11.99 -17.37
CA HIS A 146 5.37 -10.98 -17.63
C HIS A 146 4.78 -10.37 -16.35
N ILE A 147 4.59 -11.15 -15.27
CA ILE A 147 4.12 -10.62 -13.98
C ILE A 147 5.11 -9.59 -13.43
N HIS A 148 6.40 -9.96 -13.35
CA HIS A 148 7.43 -9.06 -12.84
C HIS A 148 7.61 -7.84 -13.75
N TRP A 149 7.60 -8.02 -15.07
CA TRP A 149 7.67 -6.92 -16.02
C TRP A 149 6.48 -5.95 -15.90
N THR A 150 5.25 -6.47 -15.74
CA THR A 150 4.05 -5.63 -15.57
C THR A 150 4.12 -4.81 -14.28
N HIS A 151 4.62 -5.40 -13.20
CA HIS A 151 4.86 -4.67 -11.96
C HIS A 151 5.87 -3.52 -12.15
N ARG A 152 6.98 -3.75 -12.89
CA ARG A 152 7.97 -2.70 -13.22
C ARG A 152 7.37 -1.60 -14.08
N LEU A 153 6.58 -1.96 -15.10
CA LEU A 153 5.90 -1.01 -15.96
C LEU A 153 4.97 -0.08 -15.16
N LEU A 154 4.20 -0.64 -14.22
CA LEU A 154 3.35 0.14 -13.31
C LEU A 154 4.19 1.07 -12.41
N ALA A 155 5.31 0.59 -11.88
CA ALA A 155 6.21 1.41 -11.06
C ALA A 155 6.80 2.59 -11.85
N TYR A 156 7.25 2.36 -13.08
CA TYR A 156 7.75 3.42 -13.96
C TYR A 156 6.65 4.40 -14.38
N THR A 157 5.45 3.90 -14.65
CA THR A 157 4.28 4.73 -14.95
C THR A 157 3.93 5.64 -13.77
N LEU A 158 3.92 5.09 -12.55
CA LEU A 158 3.69 5.86 -11.32
C LEU A 158 4.79 6.92 -11.11
N LEU A 159 6.06 6.58 -11.33
CA LEU A 159 7.16 7.54 -11.24
C LEU A 159 7.01 8.68 -12.24
N GLY A 160 6.81 8.35 -13.52
CA GLY A 160 6.61 9.36 -14.58
C GLY A 160 5.40 10.25 -14.28
N TYR A 161 4.28 9.65 -13.85
CA TYR A 161 3.06 10.39 -13.52
C TYR A 161 3.25 11.33 -12.32
N THR A 162 3.89 10.87 -11.24
CA THR A 162 4.11 11.69 -10.04
C THR A 162 5.12 12.82 -10.29
N LEU A 163 6.15 12.60 -11.09
CA LEU A 163 7.06 13.65 -11.55
C LEU A 163 6.35 14.67 -12.43
N TRP A 164 5.57 14.23 -13.42
CA TRP A 164 4.75 15.12 -14.25
C TRP A 164 3.79 15.96 -13.38
N TRP A 165 3.11 15.32 -12.42
CA TRP A 165 2.21 16.01 -11.50
C TRP A 165 2.95 17.05 -10.65
N ALA A 166 4.13 16.73 -10.13
CA ALA A 166 4.97 17.63 -9.34
C ALA A 166 5.47 18.83 -10.17
N VAL A 167 5.91 18.59 -11.40
CA VAL A 167 6.36 19.66 -12.32
C VAL A 167 5.21 20.57 -12.72
N ARG A 168 4.03 20.01 -13.01
CA ARG A 168 2.85 20.77 -13.47
C ARG A 168 2.17 21.58 -12.38
N THR A 169 2.15 21.09 -11.15
CA THR A 169 1.47 21.79 -10.03
C THR A 169 2.42 22.60 -9.17
N LYS A 170 3.73 22.29 -9.18
CA LYS A 170 4.75 22.87 -8.30
C LYS A 170 4.41 22.75 -6.81
N GLN A 171 3.49 21.85 -6.45
CA GLN A 171 3.09 21.65 -5.06
C GLN A 171 4.16 20.85 -4.31
N PRO A 172 4.53 21.24 -3.08
CA PRO A 172 5.54 20.53 -2.29
C PRO A 172 5.09 19.09 -1.96
N ALA A 173 3.79 18.85 -1.78
CA ALA A 173 3.25 17.51 -1.56
C ALA A 173 3.54 16.56 -2.73
N ALA A 174 3.35 17.03 -3.97
CA ALA A 174 3.61 16.22 -5.17
C ALA A 174 5.11 15.88 -5.30
N TRP A 175 6.01 16.81 -4.97
CA TRP A 175 7.45 16.54 -4.93
C TRP A 175 7.84 15.53 -3.84
N ARG A 176 7.24 15.60 -2.65
CA ARG A 176 7.48 14.60 -1.59
C ARG A 176 7.07 13.20 -2.04
N VAL A 177 5.90 13.08 -2.68
CA VAL A 177 5.43 11.80 -3.25
C VAL A 177 6.39 11.30 -4.33
N ALA A 178 6.78 12.15 -5.29
CA ALA A 178 7.72 11.77 -6.35
C ALA A 178 9.08 11.32 -5.77
N GLY A 179 9.57 11.98 -4.72
CA GLY A 179 10.77 11.57 -3.98
C GLY A 179 10.62 10.19 -3.33
N LEU A 180 9.49 9.90 -2.69
CA LEU A 180 9.21 8.58 -2.12
C LEU A 180 9.13 7.49 -3.19
N VAL A 181 8.48 7.76 -4.33
CA VAL A 181 8.41 6.81 -5.45
C VAL A 181 9.80 6.56 -6.04
N THR A 182 10.63 7.60 -6.14
CA THR A 182 12.03 7.46 -6.58
C THR A 182 12.82 6.57 -5.63
N LEU A 183 12.67 6.79 -4.32
CA LEU A 183 13.29 5.93 -3.30
C LEU A 183 12.80 4.47 -3.43
N GLN A 184 11.49 4.26 -3.64
CA GLN A 184 10.91 2.93 -3.82
C GLN A 184 11.52 2.18 -5.02
N VAL A 185 11.68 2.88 -6.15
CA VAL A 185 12.31 2.32 -7.37
C VAL A 185 13.80 2.05 -7.14
N ALA A 186 14.51 2.92 -6.42
CA ALA A 186 15.92 2.70 -6.08
C ALA A 186 16.11 1.47 -5.17
N VAL A 187 15.27 1.32 -4.15
CA VAL A 187 15.27 0.12 -3.28
C VAL A 187 14.95 -1.14 -4.09
N ALA A 188 13.99 -1.07 -5.01
CA ALA A 188 13.65 -2.19 -5.90
C ALA A 188 14.83 -2.57 -6.81
N ALA A 189 15.51 -1.58 -7.39
CA ALA A 189 16.69 -1.80 -8.22
C ALA A 189 17.81 -2.46 -7.41
N ALA A 190 18.11 -1.95 -6.21
CA ALA A 190 19.08 -2.56 -5.30
C ALA A 190 18.70 -4.00 -4.93
N MET A 191 17.42 -4.26 -4.66
CA MET A 191 16.92 -5.59 -4.33
C MET A 191 17.15 -6.58 -5.48
N VAL A 192 16.89 -6.20 -6.73
CA VAL A 192 17.13 -7.07 -7.91
C VAL A 192 18.62 -7.26 -8.14
N LEU A 193 19.41 -6.18 -8.15
CA LEU A 193 20.85 -6.21 -8.45
C LEU A 193 21.66 -6.96 -7.39
N LEU A 194 21.18 -7.03 -6.15
CA LEU A 194 21.83 -7.73 -5.04
C LEU A 194 21.23 -9.12 -4.78
N ALA A 195 20.49 -9.68 -5.74
CA ALA A 195 19.89 -11.02 -5.66
C ALA A 195 18.89 -11.23 -4.50
N LEU A 196 17.99 -10.26 -4.32
CA LEU A 196 16.82 -10.30 -3.43
C LEU A 196 17.13 -10.55 -1.94
N PRO A 197 18.05 -9.79 -1.30
CA PRO A 197 18.35 -10.01 0.11
C PRO A 197 17.13 -9.63 0.99
N GLN A 198 16.83 -10.44 2.00
CA GLN A 198 15.64 -10.27 2.85
C GLN A 198 15.47 -8.85 3.45
N PRO A 199 16.53 -8.15 3.91
CA PRO A 199 16.40 -6.79 4.41
C PRO A 199 15.88 -5.80 3.37
N LEU A 200 16.31 -5.93 2.10
CA LEU A 200 15.82 -5.05 1.02
C LEU A 200 14.40 -5.38 0.61
N GLN A 201 13.99 -6.65 0.69
CA GLN A 201 12.57 -7.02 0.49
C GLN A 201 11.68 -6.36 1.56
N ALA A 202 12.09 -6.41 2.84
CA ALA A 202 11.37 -5.75 3.92
C ALA A 202 11.35 -4.22 3.75
N LEU A 203 12.49 -3.63 3.37
CA LEU A 203 12.59 -2.19 3.10
C LEU A 203 11.71 -1.77 1.92
N HIS A 204 11.64 -2.58 0.86
CA HIS A 204 10.80 -2.32 -0.30
C HIS A 204 9.30 -2.30 0.08
N VAL A 205 8.85 -3.21 0.94
CA VAL A 205 7.47 -3.18 1.46
C VAL A 205 7.24 -1.95 2.35
N ALA A 206 8.19 -1.59 3.22
CA ALA A 206 8.08 -0.45 4.12
C ALA A 206 8.01 0.89 3.37
N VAL A 207 8.92 1.12 2.41
CA VAL A 207 8.91 2.32 1.56
C VAL A 207 7.68 2.32 0.65
N GLY A 208 7.21 1.16 0.17
CA GLY A 208 5.96 1.05 -0.58
C GLY A 208 4.73 1.47 0.22
N ALA A 209 4.66 1.07 1.50
CA ALA A 209 3.61 1.54 2.42
C ALA A 209 3.69 3.06 2.65
N ALA A 210 4.91 3.61 2.74
CA ALA A 210 5.12 5.06 2.87
C ALA A 210 4.70 5.82 1.59
N VAL A 211 4.98 5.28 0.40
CA VAL A 211 4.49 5.81 -0.88
C VAL A 211 2.96 5.84 -0.89
N TRP A 212 2.32 4.73 -0.51
CA TRP A 212 0.86 4.66 -0.41
C TRP A 212 0.29 5.70 0.56
N ALA A 213 0.86 5.81 1.76
CA ALA A 213 0.46 6.82 2.74
C ALA A 213 0.64 8.25 2.18
N GLY A 214 1.76 8.53 1.52
CA GLY A 214 2.03 9.82 0.89
C GLY A 214 1.01 10.17 -0.21
N LEU A 215 0.63 9.20 -1.03
CA LEU A 215 -0.40 9.35 -2.07
C LEU A 215 -1.77 9.66 -1.46
N VAL A 216 -2.18 8.93 -0.41
CA VAL A 216 -3.42 9.18 0.32
C VAL A 216 -3.41 10.58 0.93
N ILE A 217 -2.32 10.97 1.61
CA ILE A 217 -2.19 12.30 2.22
C ILE A 217 -2.26 13.40 1.15
N ALA A 218 -1.61 13.22 0.00
CA ALA A 218 -1.61 14.22 -1.06
C ALA A 218 -2.94 14.29 -1.83
N ALA A 219 -3.83 13.31 -1.65
CA ALA A 219 -5.18 13.32 -2.20
C ALA A 219 -6.19 14.06 -1.31
N LEU A 220 -5.89 14.28 -0.03
CA LEU A 220 -6.72 15.05 0.93
C LEU A 220 -6.49 16.56 0.79
#